data_AF-A0A7X3MLW5-F1
#
_entry.id   AF-A0A7X3MLW5-F1
#
_cell.length_a   1.000
_cell.length_b   1.000
_cell.length_c   1.000
_cell.angle_alpha   90.00
_cell.angle_beta   90.00
_cell.angle_gamma   90.00
#
_symmetry.space_group_name_H-M   'P 1'
#
loop_
_entity.id
_entity.type
_entity.pdbx_description
1 polymer ?
#
loop_
_entity_poly.entity_id
_entity_poly.type
_entity_poly.pdbx_seq_one_letter_code
_entity_poly.pdbx_strand_id
1 'polypeptide(L)'
;MNRTLKIAFSLKNTYRVNTILYSLKQIPLIKSILPQELYCDPDIKIFANIVSGIWEVIKAFLGKFLYFLLMITLVVSLYDNGSQREIFLHLFVLLTLIGAWVNTYIFNPTKDKYYALILLGMDAKEYALVTYGYELLKVLVAYLVFGLIFGSMRGLPVWQCLMLPFAAAGTKITVVAYSLWDYERTGIAVNENQVGVMVWILIGLGLAAAYGLPVLGWSIPEMVSVALLAWGILLGVMSMRKVWTFQEYREVYQQLLTQHMSQLEEVKGAAKRQSEKVIQIDSEAGSSRKGFEYLNEIFIRRHQKILWKSSKRIAAICLGIISVVIVGIRFMPEFKGLVNEFMLMNLPYIVFIMYFINRGTGFTNVLFMNCDHSLLTYSFYKRPECILKLFQIRLREIMKVNLLPAAVIGVGLTLLLYLSGGTNEPLNYVMLMVSVLCISMFFSVHYLTIYYLLQPYNAGTEIKSGTYRMVVMLTYFVCYGIMRMDIPTFVFGLGTIIFCVAYCIIACVLVYKMAPKTFRLRA
;
A
#
# COMPACT_ATOMS: atom_id res chain seq x y z
N MET A 1 -7.54 -23.24 -29.02
CA MET A 1 -7.57 -21.88 -28.40
C MET A 1 -8.73 -21.69 -27.43
N ASN A 2 -9.98 -22.00 -27.80
CA ASN A 2 -11.14 -21.81 -26.91
C ASN A 2 -11.08 -22.65 -25.62
N ARG A 3 -10.56 -23.88 -25.68
CA ARG A 3 -10.37 -24.73 -24.49
C ARG A 3 -9.35 -24.12 -23.52
N THR A 4 -8.24 -23.61 -24.05
CA THR A 4 -7.15 -22.97 -23.30
C THR A 4 -7.62 -21.68 -22.64
N LEU A 5 -8.43 -20.84 -23.34
CA LEU A 5 -9.09 -19.67 -22.76
C LEU A 5 -9.99 -20.06 -21.58
N LYS A 6 -10.86 -21.07 -21.77
CA LYS A 6 -11.79 -21.53 -20.73
C LYS A 6 -11.05 -22.02 -19.49
N ILE A 7 -10.00 -22.82 -19.67
CA ILE A 7 -9.18 -23.34 -18.55
C ILE A 7 -8.45 -22.20 -17.85
N ALA A 8 -7.79 -21.30 -18.59
CA ALA A 8 -7.08 -20.16 -18.02
C ALA A 8 -8.01 -19.24 -17.22
N PHE A 9 -9.19 -18.92 -17.78
CA PHE A 9 -10.17 -18.08 -17.10
C PHE A 9 -10.80 -18.78 -15.88
N SER A 10 -11.07 -20.08 -15.99
CA SER A 10 -11.53 -20.89 -14.85
C SER A 10 -10.52 -20.87 -13.73
N LEU A 11 -9.23 -21.11 -14.01
CA LEU A 11 -8.17 -21.07 -13.00
C LEU A 11 -8.05 -19.69 -12.33
N LYS A 12 -8.05 -18.63 -13.13
CA LYS A 12 -8.02 -17.24 -12.65
C LYS A 12 -9.22 -16.94 -11.74
N ASN A 13 -10.41 -17.37 -12.12
CA ASN A 13 -11.63 -17.19 -11.33
C ASN A 13 -11.60 -18.04 -10.06
N THR A 14 -11.30 -19.33 -10.14
CA THR A 14 -11.22 -20.23 -8.98
C THR A 14 -10.23 -19.69 -7.95
N TYR A 15 -9.07 -19.20 -8.37
CA TYR A 15 -8.11 -18.61 -7.44
C TYR A 15 -8.65 -17.33 -6.78
N ARG A 16 -9.29 -16.43 -7.54
CA ARG A 16 -9.91 -15.22 -7.00
C ARG A 16 -11.03 -15.53 -6.00
N VAL A 17 -11.93 -16.44 -6.39
CA VAL A 17 -13.03 -16.92 -5.54
C VAL A 17 -12.47 -17.53 -4.26
N ASN A 18 -11.50 -18.44 -4.36
CA ASN A 18 -10.87 -19.05 -3.18
C ASN A 18 -10.18 -18.01 -2.30
N THR A 19 -9.54 -16.99 -2.88
CA THR A 19 -8.91 -15.89 -2.13
C THR A 19 -9.96 -15.05 -1.39
N ILE A 20 -11.09 -14.73 -2.04
CA ILE A 20 -12.20 -14.00 -1.44
C ILE A 20 -12.81 -14.83 -0.30
N LEU A 21 -13.15 -16.10 -0.56
CA LEU A 21 -13.70 -17.03 0.44
C LEU A 21 -12.76 -17.19 1.64
N TYR A 22 -11.46 -17.34 1.37
CA TYR A 22 -10.44 -17.39 2.42
C TYR A 22 -10.42 -16.11 3.25
N SER A 23 -10.48 -14.93 2.61
CA SER A 23 -10.51 -13.64 3.31
C SER A 23 -11.78 -13.44 4.15
N LEU A 24 -12.94 -13.87 3.64
CA LEU A 24 -14.22 -13.83 4.36
C LEU A 24 -14.20 -14.77 5.57
N LYS A 25 -13.63 -15.97 5.43
CA LYS A 25 -13.45 -16.91 6.55
C LYS A 25 -12.45 -16.44 7.62
N GLN A 26 -11.58 -15.48 7.31
CA GLN A 26 -10.74 -14.85 8.32
C GLN A 26 -11.52 -13.87 9.22
N ILE A 27 -12.70 -13.42 8.80
CA ILE A 27 -13.55 -12.53 9.59
C ILE A 27 -14.26 -13.38 10.67
N PRO A 28 -14.01 -13.15 11.96
CA PRO A 28 -14.51 -13.99 13.06
C PRO A 28 -16.03 -14.10 13.13
N LEU A 29 -16.76 -13.01 12.84
CA LEU A 29 -18.23 -12.99 12.83
C LEU A 29 -18.82 -13.83 11.69
N ILE A 30 -18.12 -13.84 10.54
CA ILE A 30 -18.54 -14.58 9.34
C ILE A 30 -18.06 -16.03 9.41
N LYS A 31 -16.94 -16.29 10.09
CA LYS A 31 -16.34 -17.62 10.26
C LYS A 31 -17.29 -18.62 10.93
N SER A 32 -18.10 -18.19 11.90
CA SER A 32 -19.09 -19.07 12.56
C SER A 32 -20.30 -19.38 11.68
N ILE A 33 -20.55 -18.56 10.66
CA ILE A 33 -21.69 -18.68 9.74
C ILE A 33 -21.30 -19.49 8.50
N LEU A 34 -20.02 -19.47 8.10
CA LEU A 34 -19.54 -20.13 6.88
C LEU A 34 -18.94 -21.53 7.17
N PRO A 35 -19.66 -22.63 6.90
CA PRO A 35 -19.15 -23.99 7.07
C PRO A 35 -17.91 -24.29 6.21
N GLN A 36 -17.18 -25.36 6.52
CA GLN A 36 -16.05 -25.80 5.68
C GLN A 36 -16.52 -26.26 4.29
N GLU A 37 -17.71 -26.85 4.22
CA GLU A 37 -18.42 -27.32 3.02
C GLU A 37 -18.71 -26.21 1.98
N LEU A 38 -18.59 -24.95 2.38
CA LEU A 38 -18.74 -23.78 1.51
C LEU A 38 -17.76 -23.74 0.32
N TYR A 39 -16.63 -24.47 0.41
CA TYR A 39 -15.72 -24.65 -0.73
C TYR A 39 -16.22 -25.70 -1.74
N CYS A 40 -17.16 -26.55 -1.34
CA CYS A 40 -17.77 -27.58 -2.17
C CYS A 40 -19.11 -27.11 -2.76
N ASP A 41 -19.81 -26.21 -2.05
CA ASP A 41 -21.13 -25.69 -2.43
C ASP A 41 -21.15 -25.09 -3.86
N PRO A 42 -21.97 -25.63 -4.77
CA PRO A 42 -22.08 -25.16 -6.14
C PRO A 42 -22.69 -23.76 -6.26
N ASP A 43 -23.64 -23.38 -5.40
CA ASP A 43 -24.36 -22.10 -5.50
C ASP A 43 -23.46 -20.92 -5.12
N ILE A 44 -22.60 -21.13 -4.13
CA ILE A 44 -21.63 -20.12 -3.69
C ILE A 44 -20.52 -19.94 -4.73
N LYS A 45 -20.15 -21.01 -5.44
CA LYS A 45 -19.23 -20.91 -6.59
C LYS A 45 -19.86 -20.14 -7.73
N ILE A 46 -21.16 -20.32 -8.01
CA ILE A 46 -21.89 -19.55 -9.02
C ILE A 46 -21.89 -18.07 -8.63
N PHE A 47 -22.28 -17.74 -7.40
CA PHE A 47 -22.26 -16.35 -6.90
C PHE A 47 -20.85 -15.73 -7.00
N ALA A 48 -19.83 -16.43 -6.52
CA ALA A 48 -18.47 -15.92 -6.54
C ALA A 48 -17.91 -15.79 -7.98
N ASN A 49 -18.34 -16.64 -8.91
CA ASN A 49 -18.04 -16.49 -10.33
C ASN A 49 -18.72 -15.26 -10.93
N ILE A 50 -19.98 -14.98 -10.60
CA ILE A 50 -20.68 -13.75 -11.01
C ILE A 50 -19.93 -12.53 -10.50
N VAL A 51 -19.58 -12.50 -9.20
CA VAL A 51 -18.81 -11.41 -8.60
C VAL A 51 -17.44 -11.26 -9.27
N SER A 52 -16.73 -12.36 -9.54
CA SER A 52 -15.45 -12.32 -10.26
C SER A 52 -15.61 -11.78 -11.68
N GLY A 53 -16.70 -12.12 -12.36
CA GLY A 53 -17.06 -11.61 -13.68
C GLY A 53 -17.30 -10.10 -13.67
N ILE A 54 -18.16 -9.62 -12.76
CA ILE A 54 -18.41 -8.17 -12.55
C ILE A 54 -17.09 -7.46 -12.25
N TRP A 55 -16.28 -8.02 -11.36
CA TRP A 55 -14.99 -7.44 -10.98
C TRP A 55 -14.00 -7.40 -12.14
N GLU A 56 -14.01 -8.39 -13.04
CA GLU A 56 -13.19 -8.38 -14.25
C GLU A 56 -13.63 -7.26 -15.21
N VAL A 57 -14.94 -7.00 -15.35
CA VAL A 57 -15.47 -5.87 -16.12
C VAL A 57 -15.06 -4.55 -15.48
N ILE A 58 -15.29 -4.39 -14.17
CA ILE A 58 -14.88 -3.17 -13.44
C ILE A 58 -13.38 -2.93 -13.64
N LYS A 59 -12.53 -3.95 -13.49
CA LYS A 59 -11.09 -3.81 -13.71
C LYS A 59 -10.72 -3.47 -15.15
N ALA A 60 -11.43 -4.01 -16.13
CA ALA A 60 -11.21 -3.72 -17.54
C ALA A 60 -11.46 -2.25 -17.87
N PHE A 61 -12.52 -1.66 -17.30
CA PHE A 61 -12.96 -0.30 -17.63
C PHE A 61 -12.48 0.76 -16.65
N LEU A 62 -12.59 0.55 -15.33
CA LEU A 62 -12.34 1.58 -14.31
C LEU A 62 -10.93 2.16 -14.39
N GLY A 63 -9.91 1.32 -14.57
CA GLY A 63 -8.53 1.79 -14.69
C GLY A 63 -8.33 2.67 -15.93
N LYS A 64 -9.01 2.35 -17.04
CA LYS A 64 -8.90 3.11 -18.29
C LYS A 64 -9.75 4.37 -18.26
N PHE A 65 -10.91 4.32 -17.61
CA PHE A 65 -11.71 5.49 -17.29
C PHE A 65 -10.91 6.50 -16.48
N LEU A 66 -10.31 6.06 -15.36
CA LEU A 66 -9.48 6.93 -14.51
C LEU A 66 -8.24 7.44 -15.25
N TYR A 67 -7.64 6.62 -16.12
CA TYR A 67 -6.54 7.07 -16.98
C TYR A 67 -6.96 8.23 -17.90
N PHE A 68 -8.03 8.07 -18.69
CA PHE A 68 -8.50 9.15 -19.56
C PHE A 68 -8.94 10.37 -18.76
N LEU A 69 -9.70 10.19 -17.68
CA LEU A 69 -10.20 11.28 -16.86
C LEU A 69 -9.06 12.05 -16.17
N LEU A 70 -8.25 11.37 -15.35
CA LEU A 70 -7.27 12.01 -14.47
C LEU A 70 -5.98 12.38 -15.19
N MET A 71 -5.47 11.52 -16.09
CA MET A 71 -4.14 11.70 -16.68
C MET A 71 -4.17 12.52 -17.97
N ILE A 72 -5.32 12.62 -18.62
CA ILE A 72 -5.48 13.33 -19.89
C ILE A 72 -6.51 14.44 -19.75
N THR A 73 -7.80 14.13 -19.62
CA THR A 73 -8.89 15.09 -19.74
C THR A 73 -8.84 16.21 -18.71
N LEU A 74 -8.69 15.90 -17.42
CA LEU A 74 -8.61 16.93 -16.38
C LEU A 74 -7.36 17.79 -16.54
N VAL A 75 -6.25 17.18 -16.95
CA VAL A 75 -4.97 17.86 -17.15
C VAL A 75 -5.03 18.81 -18.35
N VAL A 76 -5.67 18.41 -19.46
CA VAL A 76 -5.93 19.31 -20.60
C VAL A 76 -6.67 20.58 -20.16
N SER A 77 -7.62 20.48 -19.22
CA SER A 77 -8.34 21.64 -18.67
C SER A 77 -7.52 22.54 -17.73
N LEU A 78 -6.30 22.15 -17.35
CA LEU A 78 -5.41 22.99 -16.57
C LEU A 78 -4.57 23.93 -17.44
N TYR A 79 -4.55 23.71 -18.76
CA TYR A 79 -3.81 24.52 -19.71
C TYR A 79 -4.75 25.47 -20.45
N ASP A 80 -4.56 26.77 -20.23
CA ASP A 80 -5.31 27.82 -20.92
C ASP A 80 -4.67 28.20 -22.28
N ASN A 81 -3.44 27.74 -22.51
CA ASN A 81 -2.66 28.06 -23.71
C ASN A 81 -2.66 26.88 -24.70
N GLY A 82 -3.19 27.11 -25.89
CA GLY A 82 -3.13 26.16 -27.03
C GLY A 82 -4.44 25.43 -27.34
N SER A 83 -4.44 24.67 -28.44
CA SER A 83 -5.60 23.87 -28.84
C SER A 83 -5.78 22.68 -27.90
N GLN A 84 -6.96 22.55 -27.29
CA GLN A 84 -7.28 21.40 -26.41
C GLN A 84 -7.12 20.05 -27.13
N ARG A 85 -7.31 20.02 -28.46
CA ARG A 85 -7.12 18.81 -29.29
C ARG A 85 -5.65 18.41 -29.36
N GLU A 86 -4.78 19.39 -29.60
CA GLU A 86 -3.33 19.18 -29.71
C GLU A 86 -2.76 18.70 -28.38
N ILE A 87 -3.13 19.36 -27.28
CA ILE A 87 -2.66 18.97 -25.94
C ILE A 87 -3.18 17.57 -25.58
N PHE A 88 -4.43 17.23 -25.92
CA PHE A 88 -4.96 15.89 -25.69
C PHE A 88 -4.14 14.83 -26.43
N LEU A 89 -3.87 15.03 -27.73
CA LEU A 89 -3.12 14.08 -28.54
C LEU A 89 -1.65 14.00 -28.12
N HIS A 90 -1.02 15.13 -27.79
CA HIS A 90 0.33 15.20 -27.22
C HIS A 90 0.46 14.33 -25.97
N LEU A 91 -0.45 14.52 -25.01
CA LEU A 91 -0.50 13.72 -23.79
C LEU A 91 -0.73 12.24 -24.10
N PHE A 92 -1.71 11.94 -24.96
CA PHE A 92 -2.04 10.56 -25.29
C PHE A 92 -0.88 9.84 -25.96
N VAL A 93 -0.17 10.46 -26.92
CA VAL A 93 0.98 9.87 -27.62
C VAL A 93 2.10 9.54 -26.64
N LEU A 94 2.53 10.52 -25.82
CA LEU A 94 3.64 10.32 -24.89
C LEU A 94 3.30 9.31 -23.80
N LEU A 95 2.08 9.38 -23.23
CA LEU A 95 1.62 8.40 -22.25
C LEU A 95 1.44 7.00 -22.83
N THR A 96 1.08 6.89 -24.11
CA THR A 96 0.99 5.59 -24.81
C THR A 96 2.37 4.97 -24.98
N LEU A 97 3.38 5.76 -25.37
CA LEU A 97 4.77 5.29 -25.47
C LEU A 97 5.28 4.80 -24.10
N ILE A 98 5.10 5.58 -23.05
CA ILE A 98 5.47 5.21 -21.68
C ILE A 98 4.72 3.95 -21.23
N GLY A 99 3.41 3.93 -21.42
CA GLY A 99 2.54 2.84 -20.99
C GLY A 99 2.80 1.52 -21.71
N ALA A 100 3.34 1.55 -22.94
CA ALA A 100 3.70 0.34 -23.67
C ALA A 100 4.88 -0.41 -23.04
N TRP A 101 5.84 0.30 -22.43
CA TRP A 101 7.00 -0.30 -21.74
C TRP A 101 6.68 -0.78 -20.33
N VAL A 102 5.82 -0.05 -19.61
CA VAL A 102 5.47 -0.38 -18.23
C VAL A 102 4.42 -1.48 -18.15
N ASN A 103 3.60 -1.63 -19.19
CA ASN A 103 2.45 -2.52 -19.15
C ASN A 103 2.30 -3.31 -20.45
N THR A 104 2.84 -4.53 -20.48
CA THR A 104 2.75 -5.44 -21.63
C THR A 104 1.74 -6.57 -21.42
N TYR A 105 1.31 -6.84 -20.18
CA TYR A 105 0.39 -7.90 -19.74
C TYR A 105 0.92 -9.34 -19.92
N ILE A 106 1.65 -9.61 -21.01
CA ILE A 106 2.14 -10.94 -21.36
C ILE A 106 3.24 -11.41 -20.40
N PHE A 107 4.15 -10.52 -19.99
CA PHE A 107 5.32 -10.83 -19.15
C PHE A 107 5.11 -10.61 -17.64
N ASN A 108 3.89 -10.29 -17.20
CA ASN A 108 3.60 -10.14 -15.78
C ASN A 108 3.58 -11.50 -15.06
N PRO A 109 4.48 -11.79 -14.09
CA PRO A 109 4.49 -13.05 -13.35
C PRO A 109 3.37 -13.09 -12.32
N THR A 110 2.35 -13.91 -12.59
CA THR A 110 1.20 -14.08 -11.69
C THR A 110 1.04 -15.54 -11.25
N LYS A 111 0.41 -15.77 -10.09
CA LYS A 111 0.24 -17.11 -9.54
C LYS A 111 -0.58 -18.02 -10.45
N ASP A 112 -1.63 -17.51 -11.08
CA ASP A 112 -2.44 -18.25 -12.06
C ASP A 112 -1.60 -18.73 -13.26
N LYS A 113 -0.66 -17.92 -13.76
CA LYS A 113 0.30 -18.34 -14.79
C LYS A 113 1.23 -19.46 -14.29
N TYR A 114 1.68 -19.40 -13.04
CA TYR A 114 2.48 -20.48 -12.43
C TYR A 114 1.72 -21.81 -12.40
N TYR A 115 0.48 -21.82 -11.93
CA TYR A 115 -0.33 -23.04 -11.92
C TYR A 115 -0.60 -23.56 -13.34
N ALA A 116 -1.02 -22.68 -14.26
CA ALA A 116 -1.34 -23.06 -15.63
C ALA A 116 -0.13 -23.67 -16.37
N LEU A 117 1.01 -23.00 -16.31
CA LEU A 117 2.18 -23.36 -17.10
C LEU A 117 3.03 -24.40 -16.37
N ILE A 118 3.44 -24.14 -15.13
CA ILE A 118 4.40 -25.00 -14.43
C ILE A 118 3.74 -26.27 -13.90
N LEU A 119 2.62 -26.12 -13.19
CA LEU A 119 1.98 -27.26 -12.50
C LEU A 119 1.07 -28.09 -13.41
N LEU A 120 0.26 -27.44 -14.25
CA LEU A 120 -0.67 -28.12 -15.15
C LEU A 120 -0.09 -28.41 -16.53
N GLY A 121 1.12 -27.94 -16.82
CA GLY A 121 1.82 -28.23 -18.07
C GLY A 121 1.09 -27.73 -19.32
N MET A 122 0.29 -26.66 -19.22
CA MET A 122 -0.40 -26.11 -20.40
C MET A 122 0.62 -25.61 -21.44
N ASP A 123 0.23 -25.69 -22.71
CA ASP A 123 1.02 -25.16 -23.81
C ASP A 123 1.26 -23.64 -23.63
N ALA A 124 2.52 -23.27 -23.48
CA ALA A 124 2.90 -21.92 -23.09
C ALA A 124 2.61 -20.90 -24.19
N LYS A 125 2.77 -21.28 -25.46
CA LYS A 125 2.53 -20.42 -26.61
C LYS A 125 1.05 -20.13 -26.77
N GLU A 126 0.21 -21.16 -26.80
CA GLU A 126 -1.23 -21.02 -26.90
C GLU A 126 -1.79 -20.22 -25.72
N TYR A 127 -1.31 -20.51 -24.50
CA TYR A 127 -1.69 -19.75 -23.32
C TYR A 127 -1.31 -18.26 -23.45
N ALA A 128 -0.07 -17.96 -23.88
CA ALA A 128 0.41 -16.59 -24.06
C ALA A 128 -0.46 -15.81 -25.04
N LEU A 129 -0.67 -16.37 -26.25
CA LEU A 129 -1.39 -15.70 -27.33
C LEU A 129 -2.86 -15.46 -26.97
N VAL A 130 -3.51 -16.46 -26.36
CA VAL A 130 -4.92 -16.38 -25.97
C VAL A 130 -5.13 -15.37 -24.84
N THR A 131 -4.29 -15.40 -23.80
CA THR A 131 -4.42 -14.46 -22.67
C THR A 131 -4.02 -13.05 -23.07
N TYR A 132 -2.98 -12.88 -23.88
CA TYR A 132 -2.57 -11.58 -24.40
C TYR A 132 -3.62 -10.97 -25.34
N GLY A 133 -4.20 -11.78 -26.24
CA GLY A 133 -5.31 -11.34 -27.10
C GLY A 133 -6.52 -10.87 -26.31
N TYR A 134 -6.87 -11.57 -25.22
CA TYR A 134 -7.94 -11.14 -24.32
C TYR A 134 -7.63 -9.80 -23.61
N GLU A 135 -6.39 -9.60 -23.14
CA GLU A 135 -5.98 -8.33 -22.52
C GLU A 135 -5.96 -7.17 -23.55
N LEU A 136 -5.49 -7.42 -24.78
CA LEU A 136 -5.55 -6.44 -25.86
C LEU A 136 -6.99 -6.08 -26.26
N LEU A 137 -7.89 -7.07 -26.30
CA LEU A 137 -9.31 -6.81 -26.58
C LEU A 137 -9.92 -5.88 -25.52
N LYS A 138 -9.61 -6.10 -24.24
CA LYS A 138 -10.04 -5.20 -23.15
C LYS A 138 -9.50 -3.79 -23.35
N VAL A 139 -8.23 -3.64 -23.74
CA VAL A 139 -7.64 -2.33 -24.06
C VAL A 139 -8.37 -1.68 -25.21
N LEU A 140 -8.60 -2.39 -26.32
CA LEU A 140 -9.29 -1.88 -27.49
C LEU A 140 -10.70 -1.38 -27.16
N VAL A 141 -11.51 -2.20 -26.48
CA VAL A 141 -12.90 -1.84 -26.13
C VAL A 141 -12.91 -0.65 -25.16
N ALA A 142 -12.09 -0.68 -24.10
CA ALA A 142 -12.09 0.41 -23.13
C ALA A 142 -11.58 1.73 -23.73
N TYR A 143 -10.50 1.69 -24.55
CA TYR A 143 -9.95 2.89 -25.19
C TYR A 143 -10.87 3.42 -26.28
N LEU A 144 -11.64 2.56 -26.95
CA LEU A 144 -12.66 2.99 -27.89
C LEU A 144 -13.76 3.77 -27.16
N VAL A 145 -14.35 3.20 -26.11
CA VAL A 145 -15.42 3.84 -25.33
C VAL A 145 -14.95 5.17 -24.74
N PHE A 146 -13.82 5.17 -24.02
CA PHE A 146 -13.35 6.37 -23.35
C PHE A 146 -12.67 7.37 -24.30
N GLY A 147 -12.01 6.89 -25.36
CA GLY A 147 -11.49 7.74 -26.41
C GLY A 147 -12.59 8.51 -27.13
N LEU A 148 -13.73 7.86 -27.44
CA LEU A 148 -14.89 8.55 -28.02
C LEU A 148 -15.52 9.55 -27.05
N ILE A 149 -15.74 9.17 -25.79
CA ILE A 149 -16.35 10.07 -24.80
C ILE A 149 -15.45 11.29 -24.55
N PHE A 150 -14.23 11.06 -24.07
CA PHE A 150 -13.34 12.12 -23.63
C PHE A 150 -12.69 12.87 -24.78
N GLY A 151 -12.42 12.20 -25.90
CA GLY A 151 -11.87 12.84 -27.08
C GLY A 151 -12.88 13.79 -27.72
N SER A 152 -14.14 13.37 -27.85
CA SER A 152 -15.21 14.24 -28.38
C SER A 152 -15.48 15.43 -27.47
N MET A 153 -15.41 15.26 -26.14
CA MET A 153 -15.51 16.38 -25.17
C MET A 153 -14.43 17.45 -25.37
N ARG A 154 -13.25 17.08 -25.90
CA ARG A 154 -12.14 18.00 -26.22
C ARG A 154 -12.12 18.40 -27.70
N GLY A 155 -13.17 18.04 -28.45
CA GLY A 155 -13.39 18.44 -29.83
C GLY A 155 -12.64 17.60 -30.87
N LEU A 156 -12.05 16.46 -30.50
CA LEU A 156 -11.41 15.59 -31.49
C LEU A 156 -12.45 15.01 -32.47
N PRO A 157 -12.18 15.00 -33.78
CA PRO A 157 -13.04 14.33 -34.74
C PRO A 157 -13.06 12.82 -34.50
N VAL A 158 -14.20 12.19 -34.83
CA VAL A 158 -14.45 10.77 -34.54
C VAL A 158 -13.35 9.86 -35.07
N TRP A 159 -12.80 10.13 -36.26
CA TRP A 159 -11.74 9.30 -36.84
C TRP A 159 -10.44 9.33 -36.01
N GLN A 160 -10.09 10.46 -35.37
CA GLN A 160 -8.94 10.52 -34.46
C GLN A 160 -9.21 9.73 -33.19
N CYS A 161 -10.42 9.82 -32.64
CA CYS A 161 -10.85 9.02 -31.50
C CYS A 161 -10.77 7.50 -31.79
N LEU A 162 -11.12 7.09 -33.02
CA LEU A 162 -11.00 5.69 -33.47
C LEU A 162 -9.55 5.23 -33.57
N MET A 163 -8.59 6.11 -33.88
CA MET A 163 -7.17 5.74 -33.95
C MET A 163 -6.56 5.42 -32.58
N LEU A 164 -7.01 6.07 -31.51
CA LEU A 164 -6.48 5.92 -30.14
C LEU A 164 -6.38 4.45 -29.66
N PRO A 165 -7.45 3.63 -29.69
CA PRO A 165 -7.37 2.23 -29.25
C PRO A 165 -6.37 1.41 -30.08
N PHE A 166 -6.38 1.56 -31.40
CA PHE A 166 -5.49 0.78 -32.28
C PHE A 166 -4.03 1.19 -32.14
N ALA A 167 -3.74 2.47 -31.97
CA ALA A 167 -2.38 2.96 -31.73
C ALA A 167 -1.83 2.48 -30.38
N ALA A 168 -2.67 2.47 -29.34
CA ALA A 168 -2.29 1.96 -28.02
C ALA A 168 -2.07 0.44 -28.02
N ALA A 169 -2.91 -0.32 -28.72
CA ALA A 169 -2.72 -1.75 -28.89
C ALA A 169 -1.48 -2.05 -29.75
N GLY A 170 -1.31 -1.32 -30.86
CA GLY A 170 -0.20 -1.49 -31.80
C GLY A 170 1.15 -1.25 -31.15
N THR A 171 1.32 -0.12 -30.46
CA THR A 171 2.56 0.18 -29.71
C THR A 171 2.88 -0.85 -28.64
N LYS A 172 1.88 -1.38 -27.92
CA LYS A 172 2.07 -2.50 -26.98
C LYS A 172 2.58 -3.76 -27.67
N ILE A 173 2.01 -4.14 -28.82
CA ILE A 173 2.45 -5.30 -29.59
C ILE A 173 3.89 -5.11 -30.08
N THR A 174 4.25 -3.89 -30.51
CA THR A 174 5.61 -3.55 -30.93
C THR A 174 6.61 -3.74 -29.79
N VAL A 175 6.32 -3.24 -28.60
CA VAL A 175 7.19 -3.42 -27.43
C VAL A 175 7.30 -4.90 -27.06
N VAL A 176 6.21 -5.66 -27.08
CA VAL A 176 6.26 -7.12 -26.84
C VAL A 176 7.14 -7.82 -27.88
N ALA A 177 6.97 -7.51 -29.17
CA ALA A 177 7.81 -8.08 -30.22
C ALA A 177 9.29 -7.73 -30.05
N TYR A 178 9.60 -6.50 -29.64
CA TYR A 178 10.95 -6.08 -29.29
C TYR A 178 11.50 -6.87 -28.11
N SER A 179 10.75 -7.04 -27.01
CA SER A 179 11.18 -7.84 -25.86
C SER A 179 11.41 -9.31 -26.20
N LEU A 180 10.59 -9.90 -27.09
CA LEU A 180 10.81 -11.27 -27.57
C LEU A 180 12.06 -11.39 -28.46
N TRP A 181 12.33 -10.38 -29.29
CA TRP A 181 13.56 -10.33 -30.09
C TRP A 181 14.81 -10.13 -29.23
N ASP A 182 14.73 -9.28 -28.20
CA ASP A 182 15.80 -9.06 -27.24
C ASP A 182 16.08 -10.32 -26.42
N TYR A 183 15.03 -11.07 -26.07
CA TYR A 183 15.16 -12.38 -25.43
C TYR A 183 15.95 -13.38 -26.29
N GLU A 184 15.65 -13.50 -27.58
CA GLU A 184 16.39 -14.42 -28.48
C GLU A 184 17.89 -14.08 -28.56
N ARG A 185 18.27 -12.81 -28.32
CA ARG A 185 19.66 -12.37 -28.34
C ARG A 185 20.37 -12.53 -27.00
N THR A 186 19.67 -12.25 -25.91
CA THR A 186 20.28 -12.14 -24.57
C THR A 186 20.02 -13.36 -23.69
N GLY A 187 18.96 -14.13 -23.97
CA GLY A 187 18.44 -15.20 -23.11
C GLY A 187 17.82 -14.70 -21.80
N ILE A 188 17.57 -13.38 -21.67
CA ILE A 188 17.08 -12.78 -20.43
C ILE A 188 15.63 -12.33 -20.62
N ALA A 189 14.70 -13.00 -19.92
CA ALA A 189 13.29 -12.63 -19.97
C ALA A 189 13.02 -11.30 -19.27
N VAL A 190 12.29 -10.40 -19.96
CA VAL A 190 11.88 -9.10 -19.43
C VAL A 190 10.76 -9.28 -18.40
N ASN A 191 10.95 -8.78 -17.18
CA ASN A 191 9.94 -8.79 -16.14
C ASN A 191 9.26 -7.41 -16.05
N GLU A 192 7.96 -7.35 -16.39
CA GLU A 192 7.16 -6.12 -16.35
C GLU A 192 7.15 -5.46 -14.95
N ASN A 193 7.26 -6.26 -13.88
CA ASN A 193 7.27 -5.75 -12.51
C ASN A 193 8.66 -5.25 -12.06
N GLN A 194 9.70 -5.44 -12.87
CA GLN A 194 11.07 -5.02 -12.58
C GLN A 194 11.61 -4.16 -13.71
N VAL A 195 11.18 -2.90 -13.68
CA VAL A 195 11.63 -1.88 -14.62
C VAL A 195 13.04 -1.44 -14.25
N GLY A 196 13.99 -1.58 -15.17
CA GLY A 196 15.38 -1.17 -14.97
C GLY A 196 15.55 0.34 -14.76
N VAL A 197 16.64 0.77 -14.11
CA VAL A 197 16.90 2.19 -13.78
C VAL A 197 16.85 3.09 -15.01
N MET A 198 17.41 2.64 -16.14
CA MET A 198 17.38 3.40 -17.39
C MET A 198 15.96 3.61 -17.92
N VAL A 199 15.10 2.60 -17.82
CA VAL A 199 13.69 2.71 -18.24
C VAL A 199 12.94 3.65 -17.28
N TRP A 200 13.23 3.65 -15.98
CA TRP A 200 12.68 4.64 -15.05
C TRP A 200 13.08 6.08 -15.37
N ILE A 201 14.34 6.31 -15.78
CA ILE A 201 14.80 7.63 -16.24
C ILE A 201 14.01 8.05 -17.48
N LEU A 202 13.84 7.16 -18.46
CA LEU A 202 13.06 7.42 -19.67
C LEU A 202 11.58 7.70 -19.36
N ILE A 203 10.98 6.97 -18.41
CA ILE A 203 9.61 7.23 -17.93
C ILE A 203 9.54 8.63 -17.31
N GLY A 204 10.48 8.99 -16.43
CA GLY A 204 10.53 10.30 -15.79
C GLY A 204 10.65 11.44 -16.80
N LEU A 205 11.57 11.30 -17.77
CA LEU A 205 11.74 12.26 -18.86
C LEU A 205 10.49 12.33 -19.74
N GLY A 206 9.87 11.20 -20.07
CA GLY A 206 8.64 11.15 -20.86
C GLY A 206 7.47 11.82 -20.16
N LEU A 207 7.29 11.62 -18.85
CA LEU A 207 6.26 12.30 -18.06
C LEU A 207 6.53 13.80 -17.94
N ALA A 208 7.79 14.20 -17.75
CA ALA A 208 8.18 15.60 -17.74
C ALA A 208 7.92 16.27 -19.10
N ALA A 209 8.17 15.57 -20.21
CA ALA A 209 7.82 16.05 -21.55
C ALA A 209 6.30 16.11 -21.77
N ALA A 210 5.56 15.10 -21.31
CA ALA A 210 4.11 15.04 -21.45
C ALA A 210 3.42 16.23 -20.77
N TYR A 211 3.78 16.50 -19.51
CA TYR A 211 3.11 17.51 -18.70
C TYR A 211 3.81 18.87 -18.64
N GLY A 212 5.14 18.90 -18.76
CA GLY A 212 5.93 20.12 -18.65
C GLY A 212 5.92 20.96 -19.92
N LEU A 213 5.98 20.34 -21.11
CA LEU A 213 6.01 21.09 -22.37
C LEU A 213 4.75 21.94 -22.62
N PRO A 214 3.53 21.43 -22.33
CA PRO A 214 2.32 22.27 -22.46
C PRO A 214 2.30 23.48 -21.53
N VAL A 215 2.96 23.43 -20.35
CA VAL A 215 3.12 24.61 -19.46
C VAL A 215 3.92 25.71 -20.18
N LEU A 216 4.92 25.32 -20.97
CA LEU A 216 5.76 26.22 -21.75
C LEU A 216 5.08 26.71 -23.04
N GLY A 217 3.81 26.34 -23.27
CA GLY A 217 3.06 26.68 -24.47
C GLY A 217 3.43 25.84 -25.71
N TRP A 218 4.20 24.77 -25.54
CA TRP A 218 4.57 23.87 -26.62
C TRP A 218 3.83 22.53 -26.51
N SER A 219 3.24 22.09 -27.61
CA SER A 219 2.66 20.75 -27.73
C SER A 219 2.94 20.19 -29.12
N ILE A 220 2.91 18.86 -29.26
CA ILE A 220 3.09 18.22 -30.57
C ILE A 220 1.90 18.62 -31.47
N PRO A 221 2.15 19.21 -32.66
CA PRO A 221 1.08 19.59 -33.57
C PRO A 221 0.15 18.42 -33.90
N GLU A 222 -1.14 18.72 -34.13
CA GLU A 222 -2.18 17.71 -34.34
C GLU A 222 -1.79 16.68 -35.42
N MET A 223 -1.31 17.16 -36.57
CA MET A 223 -0.92 16.31 -37.71
C MET A 223 0.26 15.39 -37.39
N VAL A 224 1.23 15.86 -36.60
CA VAL A 224 2.38 15.05 -36.17
C VAL A 224 1.93 13.99 -35.19
N SER A 225 1.05 14.34 -34.25
CA SER A 225 0.47 13.37 -33.32
C SER A 225 -0.30 12.27 -34.05
N VAL A 226 -1.12 12.63 -35.03
CA VAL A 226 -1.85 11.66 -35.88
C VAL A 226 -0.88 10.76 -36.65
N ALA A 227 0.18 11.31 -37.22
CA ALA A 227 1.20 10.52 -37.92
C ALA A 227 1.90 9.51 -36.98
N LEU A 228 2.23 9.92 -35.75
CA LEU A 228 2.80 9.03 -34.73
C LEU A 228 1.83 7.92 -34.31
N LEU A 229 0.54 8.23 -34.19
CA LEU A 229 -0.49 7.22 -33.91
C LEU A 229 -0.63 6.22 -35.07
N ALA A 230 -0.66 6.71 -36.32
CA ALA A 230 -0.68 5.86 -37.51
C ALA A 230 0.56 4.95 -37.56
N TRP A 231 1.73 5.50 -37.26
CA TRP A 231 2.98 4.74 -37.17
C TRP A 231 2.90 3.64 -36.11
N GLY A 232 2.34 3.94 -34.92
CA GLY A 232 2.11 2.96 -33.87
C GLY A 232 1.20 1.80 -34.31
N ILE A 233 0.17 2.08 -35.11
CA ILE A 233 -0.71 1.07 -35.71
C ILE A 233 0.07 0.21 -36.71
N LEU A 234 0.79 0.84 -37.65
CA LEU A 234 1.56 0.13 -38.68
C LEU A 234 2.64 -0.78 -38.08
N LEU A 235 3.43 -0.26 -37.14
CA LEU A 235 4.42 -1.05 -36.42
C LEU A 235 3.76 -2.22 -35.69
N GLY A 236 2.63 -1.99 -35.02
CA GLY A 236 1.89 -3.03 -34.32
C GLY A 236 1.48 -4.18 -35.23
N VAL A 237 0.93 -3.88 -36.41
CA VAL A 237 0.54 -4.88 -37.42
C VAL A 237 1.75 -5.70 -37.89
N MET A 238 2.87 -5.04 -38.18
CA MET A 238 4.10 -5.75 -38.59
C MET A 238 4.65 -6.62 -37.45
N SER A 239 4.61 -6.13 -36.22
CA SER A 239 5.10 -6.82 -35.02
C SER A 239 4.24 -8.02 -34.62
N MET A 240 2.96 -8.08 -35.01
CA MET A 240 2.11 -9.26 -34.75
C MET A 240 2.73 -10.56 -35.27
N ARG A 241 3.41 -10.51 -36.43
CA ARG A 241 4.09 -11.67 -36.99
C ARG A 241 5.10 -12.26 -36.02
N LYS A 242 5.94 -11.41 -35.41
CA LYS A 242 6.96 -11.84 -34.45
C LYS A 242 6.34 -12.52 -33.23
N VAL A 243 5.31 -11.91 -32.65
CA VAL A 243 4.57 -12.46 -31.50
C VAL A 243 3.97 -13.82 -31.84
N TRP A 244 3.39 -13.99 -33.03
CA TRP A 244 2.80 -15.26 -33.44
C TRP A 244 3.83 -16.37 -33.71
N THR A 245 4.97 -16.01 -34.33
CA THR A 245 5.98 -17.00 -34.74
C THR A 245 6.90 -17.45 -33.61
N PHE A 246 7.01 -16.68 -32.54
CA PHE A 246 7.85 -17.01 -31.39
C PHE A 246 7.44 -18.35 -30.75
N GLN A 247 8.42 -19.19 -30.42
CA GLN A 247 8.20 -20.54 -29.90
C GLN A 247 8.67 -20.71 -28.45
N GLU A 248 9.65 -19.94 -28.00
CA GLU A 248 10.32 -20.11 -26.70
C GLU A 248 9.52 -19.48 -25.54
N TYR A 249 8.18 -19.46 -25.64
CA TYR A 249 7.31 -18.93 -24.58
C TYR A 249 7.46 -19.72 -23.29
N ARG A 250 7.79 -21.01 -23.37
CA ARG A 250 7.93 -21.88 -22.20
C ARG A 250 9.11 -21.44 -21.34
N GLU A 251 10.25 -21.22 -21.97
CA GLU A 251 11.52 -20.83 -21.37
C GLU A 251 11.41 -19.44 -20.76
N VAL A 252 10.82 -18.49 -21.51
CA VAL A 252 10.52 -17.13 -21.02
C VAL A 252 9.68 -17.20 -19.74
N TYR A 253 8.57 -17.95 -19.74
CA TYR A 253 7.73 -18.04 -18.55
C TYR A 253 8.39 -18.79 -17.40
N GLN A 254 9.17 -19.84 -17.67
CA GLN A 254 9.91 -20.55 -16.62
C GLN A 254 10.89 -19.63 -15.90
N GLN A 255 11.67 -18.84 -16.65
CA GLN A 255 12.59 -17.86 -16.08
C GLN A 255 11.83 -16.80 -15.24
N LEU A 256 10.80 -16.19 -15.81
CA LEU A 256 10.00 -15.15 -15.13
C LEU A 256 9.35 -15.64 -13.83
N LEU A 257 8.72 -16.81 -13.89
CA LEU A 257 7.98 -17.34 -12.76
C LEU A 257 8.91 -17.89 -11.66
N THR A 258 10.05 -18.47 -12.04
CA THR A 258 11.04 -18.96 -11.07
C THR A 258 11.70 -17.80 -10.34
N GLN A 259 12.09 -16.75 -11.05
CA GLN A 259 12.59 -15.51 -10.45
C GLN A 259 11.56 -14.86 -9.52
N HIS A 260 10.29 -14.82 -9.91
CA HIS A 260 9.25 -14.27 -9.06
C HIS A 260 9.03 -15.11 -7.79
N MET A 261 9.10 -16.44 -7.88
CA MET A 261 9.00 -17.32 -6.71
C MET A 261 10.20 -17.18 -5.78
N SER A 262 11.42 -17.14 -6.30
CA SER A 262 12.63 -16.93 -5.49
C SER A 262 12.61 -15.56 -4.82
N GLN A 263 12.12 -14.52 -5.50
CA GLN A 263 11.94 -13.18 -4.91
C GLN A 263 10.87 -13.18 -3.81
N LEU A 264 9.75 -13.87 -3.98
CA LEU A 264 8.74 -13.99 -2.92
C LEU A 264 9.30 -14.71 -1.69
N GLU A 265 10.11 -15.74 -1.88
CA GLU A 265 10.82 -16.42 -0.79
C GLU A 265 11.87 -15.51 -0.15
N GLU A 266 12.61 -14.74 -0.95
CA GLU A 266 13.60 -13.79 -0.46
C GLU A 266 12.95 -12.65 0.33
N VAL A 267 11.83 -12.07 -0.12
CA VAL A 267 11.08 -11.04 0.62
C VAL A 267 10.55 -11.60 1.95
N LYS A 268 10.03 -12.84 1.95
CA LYS A 268 9.61 -13.53 3.18
C LYS A 268 10.78 -13.81 4.11
N GLY A 269 11.94 -14.19 3.57
CA GLY A 269 13.17 -14.41 4.30
C GLY A 269 13.86 -13.12 4.76
N ALA A 270 13.69 -12.01 4.04
CA ALA A 270 14.34 -10.73 4.30
C ALA A 270 13.79 -10.07 5.56
N ALA A 271 12.50 -10.21 5.86
CA ALA A 271 11.92 -9.74 7.13
C ALA A 271 12.57 -10.43 8.34
N LYS A 272 12.84 -11.74 8.22
CA LYS A 272 13.55 -12.54 9.23
C LYS A 272 15.05 -12.19 9.28
N ARG A 273 15.71 -12.11 8.13
CA ARG A 273 17.13 -11.74 8.03
C ARG A 273 17.39 -10.29 8.45
N GLN A 274 16.45 -9.37 8.30
CA GLN A 274 16.57 -7.98 8.74
C GLN A 274 16.51 -7.86 10.27
N SER A 275 15.77 -8.74 10.95
CA SER A 275 15.83 -8.81 12.41
C SER A 275 17.12 -9.47 12.89
N GLU A 276 17.61 -10.49 12.18
CA GLU A 276 18.87 -11.19 12.47
C GLU A 276 20.13 -10.33 12.19
N LYS A 277 20.17 -9.57 11.10
CA LYS A 277 21.34 -8.76 10.67
C LYS A 277 21.61 -7.51 11.52
N VAL A 278 20.68 -7.11 12.40
CA VAL A 278 20.83 -5.93 13.26
C VAL A 278 21.05 -6.32 14.73
N ILE A 279 21.41 -7.57 14.98
CA ILE A 279 21.84 -8.02 16.31
C ILE A 279 23.16 -7.31 16.62
N GLN A 280 23.12 -6.32 17.50
CA GLN A 280 24.32 -5.81 18.17
C GLN A 280 24.69 -6.80 19.26
N ILE A 281 25.82 -7.49 19.08
CA ILE A 281 26.47 -8.25 20.15
C ILE A 281 27.51 -7.31 20.76
N ASP A 282 27.05 -6.33 21.55
CA ASP A 282 27.95 -5.59 22.41
C ASP A 282 28.05 -6.34 23.74
N SER A 283 29.29 -6.74 24.03
CA SER A 283 29.76 -7.52 25.17
C SER A 283 29.56 -6.83 26.52
N GLU A 284 29.26 -7.64 27.53
CA GLU A 284 29.68 -7.47 28.94
C GLU A 284 29.25 -6.24 29.77
N ALA A 285 28.14 -5.57 29.44
CA ALA A 285 27.53 -4.67 30.42
C ALA A 285 26.63 -5.46 31.41
N GLY A 286 27.18 -5.84 32.57
CA GLY A 286 26.45 -6.50 33.66
C GLY A 286 25.14 -5.77 34.00
N SER A 287 24.04 -6.51 34.15
CA SER A 287 22.73 -5.95 34.56
C SER A 287 22.39 -6.44 35.96
N SER A 288 21.86 -5.53 36.78
CA SER A 288 21.31 -5.84 38.11
C SER A 288 19.88 -6.38 38.05
N ARG A 289 19.23 -6.39 36.87
CA ARG A 289 17.84 -6.82 36.71
C ARG A 289 17.72 -8.35 36.73
N LYS A 290 16.56 -8.86 37.14
CA LYS A 290 16.30 -10.31 37.25
C LYS A 290 15.02 -10.74 36.49
N GLY A 291 15.00 -11.98 36.01
CA GLY A 291 13.83 -12.60 35.36
C GLY A 291 13.39 -11.88 34.08
N PHE A 292 12.08 -11.64 33.92
CA PHE A 292 11.52 -11.02 32.70
C PHE A 292 12.03 -9.62 32.42
N GLU A 293 12.46 -8.88 33.43
CA GLU A 293 12.97 -7.53 33.23
C GLU A 293 14.39 -7.54 32.63
N TYR A 294 15.21 -8.52 33.01
CA TYR A 294 16.50 -8.78 32.39
C TYR A 294 16.35 -9.28 30.94
N LEU A 295 15.42 -10.23 30.71
CA LEU A 295 15.10 -10.71 29.36
C LEU A 295 14.72 -9.54 28.43
N ASN A 296 13.81 -8.67 28.90
CA ASN A 296 13.37 -7.53 28.12
C ASN A 296 14.50 -6.51 27.89
N GLU A 297 15.35 -6.29 28.89
CA GLU A 297 16.51 -5.41 28.74
C GLU A 297 17.48 -5.90 27.65
N ILE A 298 17.83 -7.19 27.65
CA ILE A 298 18.66 -7.79 26.59
C ILE A 298 18.00 -7.60 25.23
N PHE A 299 16.71 -7.86 25.13
CA PHE A 299 15.94 -7.69 23.89
C PHE A 299 16.02 -6.25 23.38
N ILE A 300 15.74 -5.26 24.25
CA ILE A 300 15.76 -3.85 23.88
C ILE A 300 17.16 -3.42 23.46
N ARG A 301 18.21 -3.78 24.20
CA ARG A 301 19.60 -3.46 23.83
C ARG A 301 19.93 -4.01 22.45
N ARG A 302 19.64 -5.31 22.23
CA ARG A 302 19.95 -5.99 20.96
C ARG A 302 19.21 -5.40 19.76
N HIS A 303 17.99 -4.88 19.96
CA HIS A 303 17.10 -4.44 18.89
C HIS A 303 16.86 -2.92 18.88
N GLN A 304 17.61 -2.16 19.70
CA GLN A 304 17.41 -0.73 19.91
C GLN A 304 17.43 0.05 18.60
N LYS A 305 18.39 -0.27 17.72
CA LYS A 305 18.53 0.40 16.42
C LYS A 305 17.28 0.25 15.55
N ILE A 306 16.68 -0.95 15.47
CA ILE A 306 15.45 -1.17 14.69
C ILE A 306 14.28 -0.39 15.31
N LEU A 307 14.13 -0.48 16.63
CA LEU A 307 13.01 0.14 17.37
C LEU A 307 13.07 1.67 17.28
N TRP A 308 14.26 2.26 17.45
CA TRP A 308 14.45 3.72 17.50
C TRP A 308 14.64 4.37 16.12
N LYS A 309 15.21 3.68 15.12
CA LYS A 309 15.46 4.27 13.78
C LYS A 309 14.20 4.87 13.17
N SER A 310 13.09 4.14 13.25
CA SER A 310 11.81 4.62 12.70
C SER A 310 11.24 5.79 13.50
N SER A 311 11.31 5.73 14.83
CA SER A 311 10.84 6.79 15.73
C SER A 311 11.63 8.10 15.52
N LYS A 312 12.97 8.03 15.46
CA LYS A 312 13.85 9.17 15.17
C LYS A 312 13.56 9.78 13.80
N ARG A 313 13.32 8.96 12.77
CA ARG A 313 12.96 9.46 11.43
C ARG A 313 11.64 10.22 11.45
N ILE A 314 10.62 9.70 12.14
CA ILE A 314 9.32 10.39 12.23
C ILE A 314 9.47 11.69 13.00
N ALA A 315 10.18 11.67 14.14
CA ALA A 315 10.46 12.88 14.92
C ALA A 315 11.18 13.95 14.08
N ALA A 316 12.17 13.56 13.26
CA ALA A 316 12.86 14.49 12.35
C ALA A 316 11.93 15.06 11.27
N ILE A 317 11.05 14.24 10.68
CA ILE A 317 10.06 14.72 9.70
C ILE A 317 9.07 15.68 10.36
N CYS A 318 8.54 15.34 11.54
CA CYS A 318 7.64 16.21 12.29
C CYS A 318 8.31 17.55 12.64
N LEU A 319 9.56 17.51 13.10
CA LEU A 319 10.35 18.71 13.37
C LEU A 319 10.50 19.56 12.11
N GLY A 320 10.85 18.96 10.97
CA GLY A 320 10.94 19.65 9.69
C GLY A 320 9.63 20.32 9.28
N ILE A 321 8.49 19.63 9.40
CA ILE A 321 7.16 20.18 9.11
C ILE A 321 6.87 21.37 10.03
N ILE A 322 7.07 21.23 11.34
CA ILE A 322 6.85 22.31 12.30
C ILE A 322 7.74 23.52 11.96
N SER A 323 9.02 23.30 11.63
CA SER A 323 9.93 24.37 11.21
C SER A 323 9.45 25.11 9.96
N VAL A 324 8.94 24.39 8.95
CA VAL A 324 8.37 25.02 7.74
C VAL A 324 7.15 25.87 8.09
N VAL A 325 6.26 25.40 8.96
CA VAL A 325 5.08 26.16 9.40
C VAL A 325 5.51 27.42 10.18
N ILE A 326 6.51 27.32 11.07
CA ILE A 326 7.06 28.47 11.80
C ILE A 326 7.62 29.52 10.83
N VAL A 327 8.36 29.09 9.80
CA VAL A 327 8.87 29.98 8.75
C VAL A 327 7.71 30.64 8.00
N GLY A 328 6.67 29.88 7.62
CA GLY A 328 5.48 30.41 6.96
C GLY A 328 4.76 31.49 7.77
N ILE A 329 4.55 31.26 9.07
CA ILE A 329 3.98 32.24 10.03
C ILE A 329 4.80 33.55 10.07
N ARG A 330 6.13 33.45 9.92
CA ARG A 330 7.03 34.61 9.98
C ARG A 330 7.02 35.42 8.68
N PHE A 331 6.94 34.78 7.53
CA PHE A 331 7.01 35.45 6.22
C PHE A 331 5.63 35.83 5.64
N MET A 332 4.55 35.17 6.07
CA MET A 332 3.20 35.40 5.55
C MET A 332 2.22 35.63 6.71
N PRO A 333 1.95 36.89 7.11
CA PRO A 333 1.13 37.20 8.29
C PRO A 333 -0.33 36.74 8.17
N GLU A 334 -0.85 36.58 6.95
CA GLU A 334 -2.18 36.03 6.67
C GLU A 334 -2.36 34.58 7.21
N PHE A 335 -1.28 33.81 7.30
CA PHE A 335 -1.32 32.44 7.83
C PHE A 335 -1.49 32.37 9.35
N LYS A 336 -1.26 33.47 10.09
CA LYS A 336 -1.31 33.49 11.55
C LYS A 336 -2.70 33.15 12.09
N GLY A 337 -3.73 33.82 11.58
CA GLY A 337 -5.11 33.61 12.02
C GLY A 337 -5.57 32.17 11.77
N LEU A 338 -5.31 31.65 10.57
CA LEU A 338 -5.66 30.28 10.19
C LEU A 338 -4.97 29.25 11.09
N VAL A 339 -3.67 29.40 11.37
CA VAL A 339 -2.95 28.47 12.26
C VAL A 339 -3.47 28.56 13.70
N ASN A 340 -3.77 29.76 14.20
CA ASN A 340 -4.27 29.95 15.56
C ASN A 340 -5.64 29.27 15.76
N GLU A 341 -6.57 29.53 14.84
CA GLU A 341 -7.90 28.89 14.84
C GLU A 341 -7.76 27.36 14.74
N PHE A 342 -6.89 26.88 13.85
CA PHE A 342 -6.63 25.45 13.71
C PHE A 342 -6.11 24.83 15.01
N MET A 343 -5.17 25.48 15.72
CA MET A 343 -4.65 24.95 16.99
C MET A 343 -5.71 24.89 18.10
N LEU A 344 -6.67 25.81 18.12
CA LEU A 344 -7.69 25.89 19.16
C LEU A 344 -8.90 24.97 18.92
N MET A 345 -9.27 24.75 17.66
CA MET A 345 -10.49 23.99 17.30
C MET A 345 -10.22 22.60 16.71
N ASN A 346 -9.03 22.34 16.15
CA ASN A 346 -8.75 21.11 15.40
C ASN A 346 -7.82 20.13 16.14
N LEU A 347 -7.73 20.18 17.47
CA LEU A 347 -6.96 19.19 18.23
C LEU A 347 -7.38 17.72 17.96
N PRO A 348 -8.67 17.40 17.70
CA PRO A 348 -9.08 16.05 17.31
C PRO A 348 -8.35 15.48 16.08
N TYR A 349 -7.83 16.34 15.18
CA TYR A 349 -6.99 15.89 14.05
C TYR A 349 -5.70 15.21 14.49
N ILE A 350 -5.15 15.60 15.65
CA ILE A 350 -3.94 14.99 16.21
C ILE A 350 -4.16 13.51 16.53
N VAL A 351 -5.38 13.08 16.88
CA VAL A 351 -5.68 11.65 17.09
C VAL A 351 -5.42 10.84 15.83
N PHE A 352 -5.89 11.34 14.68
CA PHE A 352 -5.71 10.68 13.40
C PHE A 352 -4.26 10.70 12.93
N ILE A 353 -3.55 11.82 13.13
CA ILE A 353 -2.12 11.91 12.84
C ILE A 353 -1.32 10.92 13.70
N MET A 354 -1.63 10.84 15.01
CA MET A 354 -0.96 9.94 15.94
C MET A 354 -1.25 8.46 15.65
N TYR A 355 -2.42 8.13 15.10
CA TYR A 355 -2.74 6.77 14.63
C TYR A 355 -1.71 6.27 13.60
N PHE A 356 -1.31 7.12 12.65
CA PHE A 356 -0.33 6.77 11.61
C PHE A 356 1.13 6.82 12.10
N ILE A 357 1.43 7.70 13.04
CA ILE A 357 2.79 7.91 13.56
C ILE A 357 3.18 6.83 14.57
N ASN A 358 2.22 6.32 15.35
CA ASN A 358 2.52 5.40 16.44
C ASN A 358 3.14 4.08 15.95
N ARG A 359 4.17 3.59 16.66
CA ARG A 359 4.96 2.42 16.26
C ARG A 359 4.46 1.08 16.81
N GLY A 360 3.25 1.00 17.34
CA GLY A 360 2.76 -0.20 18.03
C GLY A 360 2.76 -1.49 17.21
N THR A 361 2.39 -1.43 15.93
CA THR A 361 2.42 -2.60 15.03
C THR A 361 3.86 -3.07 14.75
N GLY A 362 4.75 -2.14 14.41
CA GLY A 362 6.17 -2.45 14.18
C GLY A 362 6.87 -3.00 15.42
N PHE A 363 6.59 -2.42 16.59
CA PHE A 363 7.18 -2.85 17.87
C PHE A 363 6.74 -4.27 18.25
N THR A 364 5.43 -4.56 18.17
CA THR A 364 4.88 -5.88 18.52
C THR A 364 5.29 -6.98 17.54
N ASN A 365 5.51 -6.64 16.26
CA ASN A 365 6.07 -7.59 15.29
C ASN A 365 7.50 -8.00 15.70
N VAL A 366 8.37 -7.03 16.01
CA VAL A 366 9.75 -7.30 16.43
C VAL A 366 9.80 -8.12 17.73
N LEU A 367 8.90 -7.84 18.69
CA LEU A 367 8.73 -8.63 19.91
C LEU A 367 8.39 -10.08 19.61
N PHE A 368 7.40 -10.32 18.73
CA PHE A 368 6.97 -11.67 18.43
C PHE A 368 8.08 -12.48 17.78
N MET A 369 8.74 -11.94 16.74
CA MET A 369 9.72 -12.70 15.96
C MET A 369 10.95 -13.10 16.76
N ASN A 370 11.45 -12.18 17.59
CA ASN A 370 12.77 -12.35 18.19
C ASN A 370 12.71 -12.75 19.68
N CYS A 371 11.51 -12.81 20.27
CA CYS A 371 11.33 -13.17 21.68
C CYS A 371 10.14 -14.11 21.88
N ASP A 372 8.92 -13.67 21.55
CA ASP A 372 7.73 -14.39 22.03
C ASP A 372 7.46 -15.67 21.28
N HIS A 373 7.82 -15.75 20.00
CA HIS A 373 7.63 -16.95 19.19
C HIS A 373 8.24 -18.19 19.88
N SER A 374 9.47 -18.06 20.38
CA SER A 374 10.17 -19.16 21.06
C SER A 374 9.68 -19.39 22.49
N LEU A 375 9.25 -18.33 23.19
CA LEU A 375 8.85 -18.42 24.61
C LEU A 375 7.40 -18.88 24.81
N LEU A 376 6.52 -18.67 23.83
CA LEU A 376 5.11 -19.06 23.86
C LEU A 376 4.89 -20.58 23.89
N THR A 377 5.92 -21.37 23.60
CA THR A 377 5.91 -22.82 23.74
C THR A 377 5.85 -23.25 25.21
N TYR A 378 6.42 -22.46 26.12
CA TYR A 378 6.49 -22.79 27.54
C TYR A 378 5.22 -22.39 28.31
N SER A 379 4.75 -23.28 29.18
CA SER A 379 3.53 -23.08 29.98
C SER A 379 3.67 -21.99 31.04
N PHE A 380 4.85 -21.83 31.66
CA PHE A 380 5.10 -20.79 32.66
C PHE A 380 4.92 -19.38 32.08
N TYR A 381 5.25 -19.19 30.80
CA TYR A 381 5.15 -17.91 30.11
C TYR A 381 3.70 -17.46 29.88
N LYS A 382 2.76 -18.41 29.94
CA LYS A 382 1.31 -18.19 29.72
C LYS A 382 0.53 -17.95 31.02
N ARG A 383 1.18 -17.94 32.18
CA ARG A 383 0.53 -17.64 33.46
C ARG A 383 0.08 -16.18 33.50
N PRO A 384 -1.11 -15.87 34.04
CA PRO A 384 -1.69 -14.52 34.03
C PRO A 384 -0.77 -13.46 34.67
N GLU A 385 -0.15 -13.80 35.79
CA GLU A 385 0.78 -12.92 36.51
C GLU A 385 2.04 -12.61 35.68
N CYS A 386 2.59 -13.62 35.01
CA CYS A 386 3.74 -13.46 34.14
C CYS A 386 3.38 -12.57 32.94
N ILE A 387 2.27 -12.85 32.26
CA ILE A 387 1.81 -12.05 31.12
C ILE A 387 1.59 -10.59 31.53
N LEU A 388 0.92 -10.33 32.66
CA LEU A 388 0.70 -8.96 33.13
C LEU A 388 2.02 -8.25 33.43
N LYS A 389 2.98 -8.93 34.07
CA LYS A 389 4.32 -8.38 34.33
C LYS A 389 5.05 -8.05 33.03
N LEU A 390 5.00 -8.93 32.02
CA LEU A 390 5.58 -8.66 30.70
C LEU A 390 4.86 -7.52 29.97
N PHE A 391 3.54 -7.44 30.06
CA PHE A 391 2.76 -6.34 29.50
C PHE A 391 3.21 -5.00 30.07
N GLN A 392 3.34 -4.88 31.40
CA GLN A 392 3.82 -3.66 32.07
C GLN A 392 5.25 -3.30 31.66
N ILE A 393 6.16 -4.27 31.63
CA ILE A 393 7.55 -4.05 31.22
C ILE A 393 7.60 -3.52 29.78
N ARG A 394 6.88 -4.17 28.85
CA ARG A 394 6.87 -3.78 27.44
C ARG A 394 6.14 -2.48 27.20
N LEU A 395 5.09 -2.19 27.96
CA LEU A 395 4.35 -0.95 27.89
C LEU A 395 5.26 0.24 28.15
N ARG A 396 6.14 0.14 29.17
CA ARG A 396 7.15 1.19 29.43
C ARG A 396 8.08 1.40 28.23
N GLU A 397 8.52 0.34 27.56
CA GLU A 397 9.45 0.45 26.44
C GLU A 397 8.82 0.99 25.16
N ILE A 398 7.63 0.52 24.78
CA ILE A 398 6.89 1.08 23.64
C ILE A 398 6.54 2.55 23.88
N MET A 399 6.17 2.91 25.12
CA MET A 399 5.91 4.30 25.48
C MET A 399 7.15 5.15 25.32
N LYS A 400 8.35 4.72 25.77
CA LYS A 400 9.61 5.45 25.53
C LYS A 400 9.88 5.70 24.05
N VAL A 401 9.69 4.68 23.21
CA VAL A 401 9.93 4.79 21.76
C VAL A 401 8.94 5.77 21.11
N ASN A 402 7.67 5.74 21.51
CA ASN A 402 6.63 6.63 20.99
C ASN A 402 6.61 8.02 21.64
N LEU A 403 7.29 8.19 22.78
CA LEU A 403 7.36 9.46 23.51
C LEU A 403 8.14 10.51 22.71
N LEU A 404 9.22 10.11 22.03
CA LEU A 404 10.05 11.03 21.25
C LEU A 404 9.25 11.81 20.17
N PRO A 405 8.56 11.16 19.21
CA PRO A 405 7.78 11.88 18.21
C PRO A 405 6.60 12.62 18.84
N ALA A 406 5.96 12.07 19.88
CA ALA A 406 4.86 12.72 20.57
C ALA A 406 5.30 14.03 21.27
N ALA A 407 6.47 14.04 21.90
CA ALA A 407 7.03 15.21 22.55
C ALA A 407 7.39 16.30 21.52
N VAL A 408 7.99 15.92 20.39
CA VAL A 408 8.28 16.86 19.28
C VAL A 408 7.00 17.49 18.75
N ILE A 409 5.95 16.69 18.53
CA ILE A 409 4.65 17.20 18.08
C ILE A 409 4.01 18.08 19.16
N GLY A 410 3.95 17.63 20.41
CA GLY A 410 3.34 18.38 21.50
C GLY A 410 3.99 19.74 21.70
N VAL A 411 5.31 19.78 21.86
CA VAL A 411 6.08 21.04 22.00
C VAL A 411 5.93 21.89 20.75
N GLY A 412 6.02 21.29 19.56
CA GLY A 412 5.91 22.00 18.29
C GLY A 412 4.56 22.69 18.12
N LEU A 413 3.46 22.01 18.43
CA LEU A 413 2.12 22.58 18.35
C LEU A 413 1.91 23.68 19.41
N THR A 414 2.42 23.50 20.64
CA THR A 414 2.39 24.55 21.67
C THR A 414 3.15 25.80 21.22
N LEU A 415 4.31 25.63 20.57
CA LEU A 415 5.09 26.73 19.97
C LEU A 415 4.34 27.40 18.82
N LEU A 416 3.68 26.62 17.96
CA LEU A 416 2.89 27.16 16.85
C LEU A 416 1.71 28.00 17.35
N LEU A 417 1.00 27.54 18.39
CA LEU A 417 -0.07 28.31 19.03
C LEU A 417 0.46 29.65 19.58
N TYR A 418 1.63 29.64 20.22
CA TYR A 418 2.24 30.85 20.76
C TYR A 418 2.62 31.85 19.66
N LEU A 419 3.21 31.37 18.57
CA LEU A 419 3.68 32.21 17.46
C LEU A 419 2.57 32.70 16.52
N SER A 420 1.40 32.03 16.51
CA SER A 420 0.28 32.36 15.62
C SER A 420 -0.68 33.42 16.16
N GLY A 421 -0.48 33.92 17.37
CA GLY A 421 -1.36 34.90 18.02
C GLY A 421 -1.71 34.57 19.47
N GLY A 422 -1.40 33.35 19.91
CA GLY A 422 -1.61 32.90 21.27
C GLY A 422 -3.08 32.71 21.66
N THR A 423 -3.31 32.53 22.96
CA THR A 423 -4.63 32.47 23.58
C THR A 423 -4.54 33.07 24.98
N ASN A 424 -5.64 33.70 25.42
CA ASN A 424 -5.72 34.33 26.75
C ASN A 424 -5.76 33.32 27.90
N GLU A 425 -5.99 32.04 27.60
CA GLU A 425 -6.08 30.96 28.57
C GLU A 425 -4.80 30.11 28.57
N PRO A 426 -3.90 30.27 29.57
CA PRO A 426 -2.63 29.54 29.62
C PRO A 426 -2.81 28.01 29.67
N LEU A 427 -3.95 27.55 30.17
CA LEU A 427 -4.27 26.12 30.27
C LEU A 427 -4.32 25.45 28.90
N ASN A 428 -4.73 26.13 27.83
CA ASN A 428 -4.81 25.54 26.50
C ASN A 428 -3.45 25.08 25.98
N TYR A 429 -2.36 25.79 26.31
CA TYR A 429 -1.00 25.37 25.94
C TYR A 429 -0.59 24.06 26.62
N VAL A 430 -0.91 23.93 27.91
CA VAL A 430 -0.65 22.71 28.69
C VAL A 430 -1.51 21.57 28.19
N MET A 431 -2.81 21.83 27.98
CA MET A 431 -3.76 20.83 27.49
C MET A 431 -3.33 20.30 26.13
N LEU A 432 -2.83 21.15 25.24
CA LEU A 432 -2.35 20.73 23.93
C LEU A 432 -1.21 19.72 24.05
N MET A 433 -0.16 20.07 24.81
CA MET A 433 1.00 19.20 25.01
C MET A 433 0.61 17.89 25.71
N VAL A 434 -0.15 17.97 26.80
CA VAL A 434 -0.57 16.79 27.58
C VAL A 434 -1.46 15.87 26.76
N SER A 435 -2.39 16.40 25.97
CA SER A 435 -3.28 15.61 25.12
C SER A 435 -2.50 14.79 24.09
N VAL A 436 -1.49 15.37 23.44
CA VAL A 436 -0.63 14.66 22.47
C VAL A 436 0.09 13.48 23.14
N LEU A 437 0.62 13.70 24.35
CA LEU A 437 1.28 12.66 25.13
C LEU A 437 0.30 11.55 25.56
N CYS A 438 -0.89 11.91 26.01
CA CYS A 438 -1.96 10.97 26.37
C CYS A 438 -2.43 10.15 25.16
N ILE A 439 -2.60 10.76 23.98
CA ILE A 439 -2.94 10.05 22.74
C ILE A 439 -1.82 9.06 22.37
N SER A 440 -0.56 9.46 22.49
CA SER A 440 0.59 8.56 22.26
C SER A 440 0.58 7.36 23.20
N MET A 441 0.29 7.61 24.49
CA MET A 441 0.15 6.57 25.50
C MET A 441 -1.00 5.63 25.17
N PHE A 442 -2.18 6.17 24.84
CA PHE A 442 -3.36 5.41 24.45
C PHE A 442 -3.04 4.44 23.31
N PHE A 443 -2.46 4.92 22.20
CA PHE A 443 -2.13 4.03 21.08
C PHE A 443 -1.10 2.97 21.45
N SER A 444 -0.13 3.31 22.31
CA SER A 444 0.86 2.36 22.82
C SER A 444 0.20 1.23 23.62
N VAL A 445 -0.75 1.57 24.51
CA VAL A 445 -1.54 0.61 25.28
C VAL A 445 -2.47 -0.19 24.37
N HIS A 446 -3.15 0.47 23.44
CA HIS A 446 -4.11 -0.13 22.52
C HIS A 446 -3.46 -1.21 21.65
N TYR A 447 -2.38 -0.89 20.94
CA TYR A 447 -1.69 -1.85 20.08
C TYR A 447 -1.09 -3.01 20.87
N LEU A 448 -0.55 -2.75 22.07
CA LEU A 448 -0.01 -3.81 22.92
C LEU A 448 -1.13 -4.71 23.47
N THR A 449 -2.26 -4.14 23.89
CA THR A 449 -3.43 -4.89 24.35
C THR A 449 -3.95 -5.82 23.26
N ILE A 450 -4.15 -5.30 22.05
CA ILE A 450 -4.61 -6.10 20.91
C ILE A 450 -3.59 -7.20 20.57
N TYR A 451 -2.29 -6.91 20.68
CA TYR A 451 -1.23 -7.91 20.49
C TYR A 451 -1.36 -9.08 21.48
N TYR A 452 -1.50 -8.81 22.77
CA TYR A 452 -1.66 -9.87 23.78
C TYR A 452 -2.99 -10.60 23.66
N LEU A 453 -4.08 -9.89 23.34
CA LEU A 453 -5.39 -10.51 23.22
C LEU A 453 -5.55 -11.33 21.94
N LEU A 454 -4.94 -10.92 20.82
CA LEU A 454 -5.22 -11.50 19.50
C LEU A 454 -4.04 -12.17 18.83
N GLN A 455 -2.79 -11.97 19.27
CA GLN A 455 -1.56 -12.56 18.72
C GLN A 455 -1.62 -12.66 17.17
N PRO A 456 -1.34 -11.57 16.44
CA PRO A 456 -1.71 -11.46 15.03
C PRO A 456 -0.73 -12.10 14.05
N TYR A 457 0.45 -12.48 14.51
CA TYR A 457 1.60 -12.86 13.68
C TYR A 457 1.75 -14.39 13.57
N ASN A 458 2.24 -14.88 12.43
CA ASN A 458 2.65 -16.29 12.28
C ASN A 458 4.18 -16.42 12.25
N ALA A 459 4.69 -17.66 12.19
CA ALA A 459 6.13 -17.95 12.08
C ALA A 459 6.81 -17.31 10.85
N GLY A 460 6.04 -16.94 9.82
CA GLY A 460 6.50 -16.25 8.61
C GLY A 460 6.35 -14.72 8.65
N THR A 461 6.07 -14.12 9.80
CA THR A 461 5.87 -12.67 10.00
C THR A 461 4.63 -12.03 9.38
N GLU A 462 3.75 -12.83 8.79
CA GLU A 462 2.53 -12.36 8.15
C GLU A 462 1.42 -12.12 9.20
N ILE A 463 0.73 -10.97 9.09
CA ILE A 463 -0.48 -10.69 9.86
C ILE A 463 -1.61 -11.55 9.29
N LYS A 464 -1.89 -12.71 9.90
CA LYS A 464 -2.96 -13.63 9.45
C LYS A 464 -4.29 -13.41 10.19
N SER A 465 -4.27 -12.75 11.34
CA SER A 465 -5.46 -12.62 12.18
C SER A 465 -6.46 -11.61 11.59
N GLY A 466 -7.58 -12.10 11.05
CA GLY A 466 -8.66 -11.24 10.55
C GLY A 466 -9.33 -10.42 11.66
N THR A 467 -9.42 -10.96 12.89
CA THR A 467 -9.89 -10.21 14.06
C THR A 467 -9.02 -8.98 14.32
N TYR A 468 -7.70 -9.15 14.25
CA TYR A 468 -6.75 -8.05 14.42
C TYR A 468 -6.94 -6.97 13.36
N ARG A 469 -7.09 -7.37 12.09
CA ARG A 469 -7.32 -6.43 10.99
C ARG A 469 -8.61 -5.64 11.18
N MET A 470 -9.70 -6.29 11.61
CA MET A 470 -10.96 -5.60 11.90
C MET A 470 -10.81 -4.60 13.05
N VAL A 471 -10.13 -4.97 14.13
CA VAL A 471 -9.92 -4.03 15.25
C VAL A 471 -9.10 -2.84 14.79
N VAL A 472 -8.02 -3.03 14.03
CA VAL A 472 -7.22 -1.93 13.48
C VAL A 472 -8.03 -1.04 12.52
N MET A 473 -8.92 -1.63 11.72
CA MET A 473 -9.83 -0.91 10.82
C MET A 473 -10.91 -0.14 11.61
N LEU A 474 -11.45 -0.73 12.67
CA LEU A 474 -12.38 -0.06 13.57
C LEU A 474 -11.71 1.14 14.24
N THR A 475 -10.48 0.97 14.74
CA THR A 475 -9.69 2.08 15.30
C THR A 475 -9.49 3.19 14.28
N TYR A 476 -9.21 2.86 13.01
CA TYR A 476 -9.13 3.85 11.94
C TYR A 476 -10.44 4.66 11.82
N PHE A 477 -11.60 3.99 11.74
CA PHE A 477 -12.89 4.67 11.62
C PHE A 477 -13.22 5.50 12.85
N VAL A 478 -12.89 5.03 14.05
CA VAL A 478 -13.05 5.81 15.30
C VAL A 478 -12.18 7.06 15.27
N CYS A 479 -10.89 6.93 14.91
CA CYS A 479 -9.99 8.09 14.78
C CYS A 479 -10.46 9.07 13.70
N TYR A 480 -10.97 8.56 12.58
CA TYR A 480 -11.54 9.38 11.52
C TYR A 480 -12.82 10.11 11.95
N GLY A 481 -13.68 9.44 12.72
CA GLY A 481 -14.88 10.04 13.31
C GLY A 481 -14.52 11.15 14.28
N ILE A 482 -13.56 10.92 15.18
CA ILE A 482 -13.05 11.92 16.13
C ILE A 482 -12.48 13.14 15.40
N MET A 483 -11.73 12.93 14.29
CA MET A 483 -11.17 14.02 13.49
C MET A 483 -12.23 14.98 12.95
N ARG A 484 -13.47 14.52 12.69
CA ARG A 484 -14.57 15.34 12.20
C ARG A 484 -15.36 16.07 13.30
N MET A 485 -15.00 15.89 14.56
CA MET A 485 -15.68 16.54 15.67
C MET A 485 -15.06 17.90 15.95
N ASP A 486 -15.87 18.95 15.96
CA ASP A 486 -15.44 20.30 16.35
C ASP A 486 -15.59 20.45 17.87
N ILE A 487 -14.51 20.13 18.61
CA ILE A 487 -14.49 20.18 20.07
C ILE A 487 -13.40 21.17 20.53
N PRO A 488 -13.72 22.11 21.44
CA PRO A 488 -12.72 22.99 22.02
C PRO A 488 -11.55 22.21 22.67
N THR A 489 -10.33 22.70 22.46
CA THR A 489 -9.08 22.06 22.93
C THR A 489 -9.12 21.66 24.40
N PHE A 490 -9.63 22.51 25.28
CA PHE A 490 -9.70 22.23 26.72
C PHE A 490 -10.57 21.01 27.03
N VAL A 491 -11.81 21.00 26.51
CA VAL A 491 -12.78 19.91 26.73
C VAL A 491 -12.24 18.60 26.17
N PHE A 492 -11.70 18.65 24.96
CA PHE A 492 -11.11 17.49 24.31
C PHE A 492 -9.93 16.94 25.13
N GLY A 493 -9.05 17.81 25.61
CA GLY A 493 -7.88 17.39 26.37
C GLY A 493 -8.23 16.75 27.71
N LEU A 494 -9.20 17.32 28.44
CA LEU A 494 -9.68 16.75 29.69
C LEU A 494 -10.28 15.35 29.45
N GLY A 495 -11.14 15.24 28.42
CA GLY A 495 -11.73 13.97 28.01
C GLY A 495 -10.68 12.94 27.63
N THR A 496 -9.62 13.35 26.92
CA THR A 496 -8.51 12.48 26.52
C THR A 496 -7.74 11.92 27.70
N ILE A 497 -7.48 12.74 28.73
CA ILE A 497 -6.80 12.30 29.96
C ILE A 497 -7.64 11.25 30.68
N ILE A 498 -8.92 11.55 30.92
CA ILE A 498 -9.85 10.64 31.61
C ILE A 498 -9.97 9.32 30.84
N PHE A 499 -10.15 9.41 29.52
CA PHE A 499 -10.25 8.24 28.65
C PHE A 499 -8.96 7.40 28.67
N CYS A 500 -7.78 8.03 28.60
CA CYS A 500 -6.51 7.32 28.62
C CYS A 500 -6.32 6.54 29.93
N VAL A 501 -6.63 7.16 31.08
CA VAL A 501 -6.55 6.50 32.40
C VAL A 501 -7.52 5.32 32.48
N ALA A 502 -8.78 5.54 32.11
CA ALA A 502 -9.80 4.49 32.12
C ALA A 502 -9.41 3.33 31.18
N TYR A 503 -8.92 3.63 29.98
CA TYR A 503 -8.50 2.63 29.01
C TYR A 503 -7.29 1.82 29.49
N CYS A 504 -6.31 2.44 30.15
CA CYS A 504 -5.17 1.74 30.76
C CYS A 504 -5.63 0.72 31.81
N ILE A 505 -6.59 1.09 32.66
CA ILE A 505 -7.14 0.19 33.69
C ILE A 505 -7.86 -0.99 33.01
N ILE A 506 -8.75 -0.71 32.05
CA ILE A 506 -9.48 -1.74 31.29
C ILE A 506 -8.51 -2.68 30.57
N ALA A 507 -7.47 -2.14 29.93
CA ALA A 507 -6.44 -2.91 29.24
C ALA A 507 -5.73 -3.89 30.18
N CYS A 508 -5.30 -3.43 31.36
CA CYS A 508 -4.66 -4.29 32.36
C CYS A 508 -5.59 -5.45 32.80
N VAL A 509 -6.87 -5.16 33.05
CA VAL A 509 -7.87 -6.16 33.44
C VAL A 509 -8.11 -7.18 32.32
N LEU A 510 -8.27 -6.71 31.09
CA LEU A 510 -8.48 -7.58 29.92
C LEU A 510 -7.27 -8.48 29.66
N VAL A 511 -6.06 -7.91 29.71
CA VAL A 511 -4.83 -8.68 29.52
C VAL A 511 -4.69 -9.75 30.60
N TYR A 512 -4.92 -9.42 31.88
CA TYR A 512 -4.84 -10.40 32.97
C TYR A 512 -5.83 -11.56 32.81
N LYS A 513 -7.09 -11.26 32.43
CA LYS A 513 -8.15 -12.28 32.34
C LYS A 513 -8.13 -13.10 31.04
N MET A 514 -7.85 -12.47 29.90
CA MET A 514 -8.07 -13.08 28.58
C MET A 514 -6.78 -13.54 27.91
N ALA A 515 -5.67 -12.82 28.07
CA ALA A 515 -4.42 -13.16 27.39
C ALA A 515 -3.89 -14.58 27.70
N PRO A 516 -4.04 -15.17 28.90
CA PRO A 516 -3.63 -16.56 29.15
C PRO A 516 -4.26 -17.59 28.19
N LYS A 517 -5.49 -17.31 27.70
CA LYS A 517 -6.21 -18.20 26.78
C LYS A 517 -5.90 -17.91 25.32
N THR A 518 -5.59 -16.66 24.99
CA THR A 518 -5.52 -16.20 23.59
C THR A 518 -4.11 -15.92 23.07
N PHE A 519 -3.16 -15.66 23.97
CA PHE A 519 -1.75 -15.41 23.66
C PHE A 519 -1.00 -16.74 23.48
N ARG A 520 -1.15 -17.34 22.31
CA ARG A 520 -0.53 -18.62 21.92
C ARG A 520 -0.13 -18.59 20.45
N LEU A 521 0.80 -19.47 20.07
CA LEU A 521 1.17 -19.67 18.67
C LEU A 521 -0.06 -20.11 17.85
N ARG A 522 -0.23 -19.50 16.68
CA ARG A 522 -1.28 -19.82 15.72
C ARG A 522 -0.63 -20.37 14.45
N ALA A 523 -1.13 -21.51 13.98
CA ALA A 523 -0.67 -22.18 12.76
C ALA A 523 -1.01 -21.37 11.49
#